data_AF-A0A355I8E4-F1
#
_entry.id   AF-A0A355I8E4-F1
#
_cell.length_a   1.000
_cell.length_b   1.000
_cell.length_c   1.000
_cell.angle_alpha   90.00
_cell.angle_beta   90.00
_cell.angle_gamma   90.00
#
_symmetry.space_group_name_H-M   'P 1'
#
loop_
_entity.id
_entity.type
_entity.pdbx_description
1 polymer ?
#
loop_
_entity_poly.entity_id
_entity_poly.type
_entity_poly.pdbx_seq_one_letter_code
_entity_poly.pdbx_strand_id
1 'polypeptide(L)'
;KDFEAEDFIERKEKRRMDRFTQFAVAASAMAIEDAGLNSGFPCPERTGTAIGSGIGGMETFEEQHSRFLEKGPDRVSPFFIPMMIGNMAAGNVAIMFNAKGPSTAVVTACAS
;
A
#
# COMPACT_ATOMS: atom_id res chain seq x y z
N LYS A 1 -10.63 -14.06 5.37
CA LYS A 1 -11.32 -14.54 6.59
C LYS A 1 -10.23 -15.32 7.29
N ASP A 2 -9.24 -14.69 7.90
CA ASP A 2 -9.29 -13.94 9.16
C ASP A 2 -8.11 -12.96 9.23
N PHE A 3 -7.90 -12.16 8.18
CA PHE A 3 -6.79 -11.20 8.12
C PHE A 3 -7.15 -9.93 8.89
N GLU A 4 -6.37 -9.62 9.91
CA GLU A 4 -6.43 -8.36 10.65
C GLU A 4 -5.20 -7.52 10.28
N ALA A 5 -5.42 -6.44 9.53
CA ALA A 5 -4.32 -5.55 9.11
C ALA A 5 -3.62 -4.90 10.31
N GLU A 6 -4.32 -4.74 11.43
CA GLU A 6 -3.80 -4.20 12.69
C GLU A 6 -2.64 -5.01 13.28
N ASP A 7 -2.48 -6.27 12.91
CA ASP A 7 -1.33 -7.09 13.31
C ASP A 7 -0.01 -6.61 12.67
N PHE A 8 -0.10 -5.85 11.57
CA PHE A 8 1.05 -5.38 10.79
C PHE A 8 1.10 -3.85 10.64
N ILE A 9 -0.04 -3.18 10.82
CA ILE A 9 -0.22 -1.76 10.45
C ILE A 9 -0.90 -1.02 11.59
N GLU A 10 -0.32 0.10 12.00
CA GLU A 10 -1.00 0.98 12.95
C GLU A 10 -2.36 1.42 12.41
N ARG A 11 -3.36 1.46 13.30
CA ARG A 11 -4.75 1.82 12.96
C ARG A 11 -4.89 3.13 12.19
N LYS A 12 -4.02 4.10 12.46
CA LYS A 12 -4.01 5.41 11.78
C LYS A 12 -3.56 5.27 10.32
N GLU A 13 -2.52 4.49 10.07
CA GLU A 13 -1.97 4.28 8.73
C GLU A 13 -2.86 3.33 7.92
N LYS A 14 -3.47 2.31 8.56
CA LYS A 14 -4.49 1.44 7.93
C LYS A 14 -5.61 2.25 7.26
N ARG A 15 -6.08 3.33 7.90
CA ARG A 15 -7.16 4.20 7.36
C ARG A 15 -6.75 5.00 6.12
N ARG A 16 -5.46 5.03 5.79
CA ARG A 16 -4.88 5.73 4.64
C ARG A 16 -4.41 4.77 3.56
N MET A 17 -4.76 3.49 3.68
CA MET A 17 -4.40 2.43 2.75
C MET A 17 -5.66 1.71 2.28
N ASP A 18 -5.78 1.50 0.98
CA ASP A 18 -6.73 0.53 0.47
C ASP A 18 -6.29 -0.90 0.84
N ARG A 19 -7.24 -1.83 0.82
CA ARG A 19 -7.03 -3.22 1.20
C ARG A 19 -5.91 -3.91 0.41
N PHE A 20 -5.74 -3.61 -0.88
CA PHE A 20 -4.63 -4.19 -1.66
C PHE A 20 -3.25 -3.77 -1.11
N THR A 21 -3.15 -2.53 -0.62
CA THR A 21 -1.92 -2.01 -0.01
C THR A 21 -1.69 -2.65 1.34
N GLN A 22 -2.74 -2.85 2.15
CA GLN A 22 -2.64 -3.52 3.44
C GLN A 22 -2.08 -4.94 3.30
N PHE A 23 -2.50 -5.68 2.27
CA PHE A 23 -1.94 -6.99 1.96
C PHE A 23 -0.47 -6.92 1.55
N ALA A 24 -0.09 -5.98 0.68
CA ALA A 24 1.29 -5.80 0.27
C ALA A 24 2.21 -5.50 1.46
N VAL A 25 1.75 -4.65 2.38
CA VAL A 25 2.43 -4.33 3.63
C VAL A 25 2.63 -5.56 4.51
N ALA A 26 1.56 -6.29 4.82
CA ALA A 26 1.63 -7.46 5.69
C ALA A 26 2.53 -8.55 5.10
N ALA A 27 2.40 -8.82 3.80
CA ALA A 27 3.25 -9.77 3.08
C ALA A 27 4.72 -9.35 3.10
N SER A 28 5.01 -8.05 2.94
CA SER A 28 6.38 -7.54 3.01
C SER A 28 6.95 -7.64 4.41
N ALA A 29 6.15 -7.42 5.46
CA ALA A 29 6.58 -7.58 6.84
C ALA A 29 7.03 -9.02 7.11
N MET A 30 6.20 -10.00 6.72
CA MET A 30 6.53 -11.43 6.84
C MET A 30 7.79 -11.80 6.06
N ALA A 31 7.97 -11.27 4.84
CA ALA A 31 9.16 -11.53 4.04
C ALA A 31 10.44 -10.92 4.63
N ILE A 32 10.36 -9.72 5.21
CA ILE A 32 11.47 -9.06 5.89
C ILE A 32 11.86 -9.82 7.16
N GLU A 33 10.87 -10.32 7.90
CA GLU A 33 11.09 -11.14 9.09
C GLU A 33 11.80 -12.45 8.74
N ASP A 34 11.31 -13.17 7.71
CA ASP A 34 11.94 -14.40 7.21
C ASP A 34 13.37 -14.18 6.73
N ALA A 35 13.65 -13.01 6.12
CA ALA A 35 14.99 -12.60 5.72
C ALA A 35 15.92 -12.21 6.89
N GLY A 36 15.40 -12.16 8.13
CA GLY A 36 16.15 -11.73 9.31
C GLY A 36 16.48 -10.24 9.34
N LEU A 37 15.69 -9.41 8.63
CA LEU A 37 15.92 -7.98 8.44
C LEU A 37 15.05 -7.09 9.35
N ASN A 38 14.51 -7.65 10.44
CA ASN A 38 13.65 -6.95 11.40
C ASN A 38 14.30 -5.73 12.07
N SER A 39 15.63 -5.75 12.22
CA SER A 39 16.40 -4.60 12.74
C SER A 39 16.60 -3.50 11.69
N GLY A 40 16.05 -3.66 10.49
CA GLY A 40 16.18 -2.75 9.36
C GLY A 40 17.19 -3.23 8.32
N PHE A 41 17.11 -2.61 7.15
CA PHE A 41 18.02 -2.89 6.04
C PHE A 41 19.43 -2.33 6.32
N PRO A 42 20.50 -3.10 6.08
CA PRO A 42 21.89 -2.63 6.27
C PRO A 42 22.25 -1.41 5.41
N CYS A 43 21.60 -1.25 4.25
CA CYS A 43 21.78 -0.10 3.37
C CYS A 43 20.43 0.32 2.78
N PRO A 44 19.67 1.18 3.49
CA PRO A 44 18.37 1.68 3.05
C PRO A 44 18.38 2.28 1.64
N GLU A 45 19.41 3.07 1.32
CA GLU A 45 19.57 3.77 0.04
C GLU A 45 19.83 2.82 -1.13
N ARG A 46 20.24 1.59 -0.85
CA ARG A 46 20.40 0.49 -1.82
C ARG A 46 19.28 -0.54 -1.77
N THR A 47 18.27 -0.33 -0.94
CA THR A 47 17.11 -1.22 -0.81
C THR A 47 15.91 -0.56 -1.45
N GLY A 48 15.41 -1.14 -2.54
CA GLY A 48 14.24 -0.63 -3.27
C GLY A 48 13.00 -1.49 -3.06
N THR A 49 11.87 -1.03 -3.60
CA THR A 49 10.61 -1.78 -3.66
C THR A 49 10.14 -1.90 -5.11
N ALA A 50 9.66 -3.08 -5.48
CA ALA A 50 9.07 -3.35 -6.78
C ALA A 50 7.83 -4.21 -6.58
N ILE A 51 6.66 -3.56 -6.47
CA ILE A 51 5.39 -4.24 -6.13
C ILE A 51 4.29 -3.73 -7.05
N GLY A 52 3.71 -4.64 -7.83
CA GLY A 52 2.60 -4.39 -8.74
C GLY A 52 1.24 -4.60 -8.10
N SER A 53 0.22 -3.93 -8.64
CA SER A 53 -1.18 -4.25 -8.42
C SER A 53 -1.93 -4.03 -9.72
N GLY A 54 -2.62 -5.07 -10.20
CA GLY A 54 -3.29 -5.04 -11.50
C GLY A 54 -4.38 -3.96 -11.60
N ILE A 55 -5.14 -3.75 -10.53
CA ILE A 55 -6.30 -2.84 -10.51
C ILE A 55 -6.24 -1.78 -9.40
N GLY A 56 -5.23 -1.82 -8.52
CA GLY A 56 -5.11 -0.87 -7.41
C GLY A 56 -6.28 -0.95 -6.42
N GLY A 57 -6.63 0.20 -5.86
CA GLY A 57 -7.65 0.35 -4.81
C GLY A 57 -9.05 0.58 -5.37
N MET A 58 -9.65 -0.48 -5.93
CA MET A 58 -11.00 -0.43 -6.50
C MET A 58 -12.09 -0.20 -5.42
N GLU A 59 -11.89 -0.72 -4.21
CA GLU A 59 -12.80 -0.50 -3.08
C GLU A 59 -12.84 1.00 -2.72
N THR A 60 -11.67 1.62 -2.56
CA THR A 60 -11.56 3.07 -2.37
C THR A 60 -12.20 3.84 -3.52
N PHE A 61 -12.00 3.43 -4.78
CA PHE A 61 -12.59 4.10 -5.93
C PHE A 61 -14.12 4.13 -5.84
N GLU A 62 -14.74 2.98 -5.61
CA GLU A 62 -16.19 2.85 -5.51
C GLU A 62 -16.77 3.72 -4.39
N GLU A 63 -16.14 3.70 -3.21
CA GLU A 63 -16.56 4.49 -2.06
C GLU A 63 -16.44 5.99 -2.31
N GLN A 64 -15.30 6.44 -2.84
CA GLN A 64 -15.06 7.87 -3.06
C GLN A 64 -15.90 8.40 -4.23
N HIS A 65 -16.13 7.58 -5.26
CA HIS A 65 -17.01 7.93 -6.36
C HIS A 65 -18.46 8.09 -5.90
N SER A 66 -18.98 7.14 -5.12
CA SER A 66 -20.32 7.23 -4.54
C SER A 66 -20.48 8.48 -3.66
N ARG A 67 -19.49 8.77 -2.81
CA ARG A 67 -19.46 10.00 -1.99
C ARG A 67 -19.45 11.27 -2.83
N PHE A 68 -18.73 11.29 -3.94
CA PHE A 68 -18.70 12.41 -4.87
C PHE A 68 -20.09 12.67 -5.46
N LEU A 69 -20.77 11.61 -5.94
CA LEU A 69 -22.11 11.73 -6.54
C LEU A 69 -23.16 12.19 -5.53
N GLU A 70 -23.12 11.65 -4.31
CA GLU A 70 -24.12 11.94 -3.28
C GLU A 70 -23.92 13.29 -2.58
N LYS A 71 -22.66 13.70 -2.37
CA LYS A 71 -22.31 14.79 -1.44
C LYS A 71 -21.41 15.87 -2.03
N GLY A 72 -21.02 15.73 -3.30
CA GLY A 72 -20.18 16.67 -4.02
C GLY A 72 -18.67 16.53 -3.75
N PRO A 73 -17.85 17.27 -4.53
CA PRO A 73 -16.39 17.16 -4.52
C PRO A 73 -15.73 17.45 -3.17
N ASP A 74 -16.27 18.38 -2.39
CA ASP A 74 -15.71 18.77 -1.08
C ASP A 74 -15.73 17.63 -0.04
N ARG A 75 -16.49 16.56 -0.32
CA ARG A 75 -16.58 15.38 0.55
C ARG A 75 -15.68 14.24 0.12
N VAL A 76 -14.95 14.35 -0.98
CA VAL A 76 -13.95 13.36 -1.39
C VAL A 76 -12.75 13.42 -0.43
N SER A 77 -12.24 12.25 -0.04
CA SER A 77 -11.08 12.15 0.85
C SER A 77 -9.83 12.75 0.18
N PRO A 78 -9.04 13.57 0.89
CA PRO A 78 -7.70 13.97 0.43
C PRO A 78 -6.77 12.77 0.17
N PHE A 79 -7.06 11.63 0.78
CA PHE A 79 -6.31 10.38 0.59
C PHE A 79 -6.85 9.51 -0.55
N PHE A 80 -7.86 9.96 -1.29
CA PHE A 80 -8.45 9.18 -2.39
C PHE A 80 -7.38 8.71 -3.39
N ILE A 81 -6.63 9.65 -3.97
CA ILE A 81 -5.61 9.31 -4.98
C ILE A 81 -4.51 8.40 -4.39
N PRO A 82 -3.90 8.72 -3.22
CA PRO A 82 -2.94 7.82 -2.59
C PRO A 82 -3.46 6.45 -2.18
N MET A 83 -4.76 6.28 -1.94
CA MET A 83 -5.33 4.97 -1.61
C MET A 83 -5.67 4.17 -2.87
N MET A 84 -5.97 4.83 -4.00
CA MET A 84 -6.44 4.20 -5.22
C MET A 84 -5.31 3.71 -6.14
N ILE A 85 -4.26 4.51 -6.35
CA ILE A 85 -3.26 4.24 -7.40
C ILE A 85 -2.40 3.00 -7.08
N GLY A 86 -2.20 2.12 -8.07
CA GLY A 86 -1.60 0.79 -7.85
C GLY A 86 -0.17 0.79 -7.32
N ASN A 87 0.61 1.84 -7.58
CA ASN A 87 1.99 1.95 -7.09
C ASN A 87 2.11 2.20 -5.57
N MET A 88 0.99 2.43 -4.88
CA MET A 88 0.99 2.72 -3.44
C MET A 88 1.27 1.48 -2.60
N ALA A 89 1.16 0.27 -3.15
CA ALA A 89 1.74 -0.92 -2.52
C ALA A 89 3.25 -0.75 -2.33
N ALA A 90 3.99 -0.47 -3.41
CA ALA A 90 5.44 -0.26 -3.37
C ALA A 90 5.83 0.95 -2.50
N GLY A 91 5.08 2.05 -2.62
CA GLY A 91 5.33 3.27 -1.86
C GLY A 91 5.13 3.11 -0.35
N ASN A 92 4.04 2.48 0.09
CA ASN A 92 3.80 2.27 1.53
C ASN A 92 4.80 1.29 2.13
N VAL A 93 5.15 0.22 1.42
CA VAL A 93 6.22 -0.70 1.86
C VAL A 93 7.55 0.03 2.00
N ALA A 94 7.90 0.88 1.04
CA ALA A 94 9.14 1.65 1.11
C ALA A 94 9.18 2.58 2.33
N ILE A 95 8.08 3.29 2.59
CA ILE A 95 7.96 4.22 3.72
C ILE A 95 8.07 3.49 5.06
N MET A 96 7.29 2.45 5.28
CA MET A 96 7.24 1.78 6.59
C MET A 96 8.53 1.04 6.93
N PHE A 97 9.18 0.41 5.94
CA PHE A 97 10.39 -0.37 6.17
C PHE A 97 11.67 0.43 5.89
N ASN A 98 11.55 1.74 5.65
CA ASN A 98 12.66 2.64 5.38
C ASN A 98 13.55 2.15 4.22
N ALA A 99 12.93 1.65 3.15
CA ALA A 99 13.62 1.33 1.90
C ALA A 99 13.67 2.59 1.03
N LYS A 100 14.87 3.09 0.73
CA LYS A 100 15.10 4.40 0.09
C LYS A 100 15.70 4.31 -1.30
N GLY A 101 15.94 3.10 -1.79
CA GLY A 101 16.30 2.84 -3.17
C GLY A 101 15.11 3.07 -4.12
N PRO A 102 15.23 2.64 -5.39
CA PRO A 102 14.15 2.78 -6.37
C PRO A 102 12.85 2.12 -5.88
N SER A 103 11.74 2.87 -5.95
CA SER A 103 10.39 2.38 -5.65
C SER A 103 9.58 2.41 -6.94
N THR A 104 9.25 1.23 -7.46
CA THR A 104 8.54 1.06 -8.73
C THR A 104 7.35 0.12 -8.60
N ALA A 105 6.42 0.24 -9.55
CA ALA A 105 5.28 -0.66 -9.67
C ALA A 105 5.07 -0.98 -11.14
N VAL A 106 5.02 -2.27 -11.46
CA VAL A 106 4.72 -2.77 -12.80
C VAL A 106 3.28 -3.22 -12.82
N VAL A 107 2.54 -2.82 -13.86
CA VAL A 107 1.12 -3.14 -14.01
C VAL A 107 0.87 -3.69 -15.41
N THR A 108 0.70 -5.01 -15.48
CA THR A 108 0.52 -5.82 -16.70
C THR A 108 -0.62 -6.82 -16.52
N ALA A 109 -1.68 -6.39 -15.82
CA ALA A 109 -2.84 -7.21 -15.44
C ALA A 109 -2.40 -8.47 -14.65
N CYS A 110 -2.69 -9.68 -15.15
CA CYS A 110 -2.37 -10.93 -14.46
C CYS A 110 -0.86 -11.22 -14.37
N ALA A 111 -0.05 -10.56 -15.20
CA ALA A 111 1.41 -10.73 -15.20
C ALA A 111 2.13 -9.70 -14.32
N SER A 112 1.38 -8.97 -13.48
CA SER A 112 1.91 -7.96 -12.55
C SER A 112 2.47 -8.59 -11.27
#